data_AF-A0A9N9F1K5-F1
#
_entry.id   AF-A0A9N9F1K5-F1
#
_cell.length_a   1.000
_cell.length_b   1.000
_cell.length_c   1.000
_cell.angle_alpha   90.00
_cell.angle_beta   90.00
_cell.angle_gamma   90.00
#
_symmetry.space_group_name_H-M   'P 1'
#
loop_
_entity.id
_entity.type
_entity.pdbx_description
1 polymer ?
#
loop_
_entity_poly.entity_id
_entity_poly.type
_entity_poly.pdbx_seq_one_letter_code
_entity_poly.pdbx_strand_id
1 'polypeptide(L)'
;MLSNYEILAILREMDEKQKEQVKTKPNMKFPENLKTIQFEVIQNLSSTQSPASTQTPEQIESILNNLKKYNLTKSEKLQIINLRPQNLVDLELIIEDCEDRFKIDALREMIYIIGTKLPIPGKVVHRLESGQENLDDDETMKFIHYPMEQ
;
A
#
# COMPACT_ATOMS: atom_id res chain seq x y z
N MET A 1 12.79 9.33 4.93
CA MET A 1 12.26 7.95 4.96
C MET A 1 11.91 7.57 3.54
N LEU A 2 12.08 6.30 3.17
CA LEU A 2 11.77 5.76 1.84
C LEU A 2 10.58 4.82 1.92
N SER A 3 9.71 4.85 0.92
CA SER A 3 8.60 3.92 0.76
C SER A 3 9.07 2.56 0.23
N ASN A 4 8.26 1.53 0.46
CA ASN A 4 8.49 0.18 -0.07
C ASN A 4 8.58 0.20 -1.60
N TYR A 5 7.82 1.07 -2.27
CA TYR A 5 7.90 1.29 -3.70
C TYR A 5 9.28 1.84 -4.12
N GLU A 6 9.76 2.90 -3.48
CA GLU A 6 11.08 3.48 -3.78
C GLU A 6 12.21 2.49 -3.52
N ILE A 7 12.13 1.72 -2.42
CA ILE A 7 13.10 0.67 -2.11
C ILE A 7 13.11 -0.38 -3.23
N LEU A 8 11.94 -0.84 -3.67
CA LEU A 8 11.84 -1.81 -4.76
C LEU A 8 12.42 -1.28 -6.08
N ALA A 9 12.14 -0.01 -6.41
CA ALA A 9 12.67 0.64 -7.61
C ALA A 9 14.21 0.71 -7.57
N ILE A 10 14.78 1.16 -6.45
CA ILE A 10 16.23 1.25 -6.26
C ILE A 10 16.89 -0.14 -6.33
N LEU A 11 16.31 -1.15 -5.68
CA LEU A 11 16.87 -2.50 -5.68
C LEU A 11 16.86 -3.14 -7.08
N ARG A 12 15.85 -2.84 -7.90
CA ARG A 12 15.80 -3.27 -9.31
C ARG A 12 16.86 -2.57 -10.15
N GLU A 13 17.01 -1.26 -10.00
CA GLU A 13 18.04 -0.49 -10.69
C GLU A 13 19.46 -0.98 -10.31
N MET A 14 19.68 -1.30 -9.03
CA MET A 14 20.94 -1.87 -8.55
C MET A 14 21.21 -3.25 -9.16
N ASP A 15 20.21 -4.14 -9.24
CA ASP A 15 20.34 -5.47 -9.84
C ASP A 15 20.71 -5.38 -11.33
N GLU A 16 20.09 -4.45 -12.07
CA GLU A 16 20.38 -4.22 -13.49
C GLU A 16 21.82 -3.72 -13.68
N LYS A 17 22.25 -2.71 -12.90
CA LYS A 17 23.62 -2.20 -12.92
C LYS A 17 24.66 -3.27 -12.57
N GLN A 18 24.34 -4.17 -11.64
CA GLN A 18 25.23 -5.27 -11.29
C GLN A 18 25.37 -6.25 -12.47
N LYS A 19 24.26 -6.60 -13.15
CA LYS A 19 24.29 -7.46 -14.34
C LYS A 19 25.13 -6.85 -15.46
N GLU A 20 25.04 -5.55 -15.70
CA GLU A 20 25.88 -4.83 -16.66
C GLU A 20 27.36 -4.84 -16.29
N GLN A 21 27.68 -4.66 -15.00
CA GLN A 21 29.05 -4.73 -14.51
C GLN A 21 29.66 -6.12 -14.65
N VAL A 22 28.88 -7.19 -14.46
CA VAL A 22 29.35 -8.57 -14.70
C VAL A 22 29.60 -8.81 -16.20
N LYS A 23 28.76 -8.26 -17.09
CA LYS A 23 28.98 -8.36 -18.55
C LYS A 23 30.25 -7.65 -18.99
N THR A 24 30.53 -6.47 -18.44
CA THR A 24 31.71 -5.65 -18.79
C THR A 24 32.98 -6.11 -18.08
N LYS A 25 32.87 -6.68 -16.88
CA LYS A 25 33.98 -7.17 -16.06
C LYS A 25 33.61 -8.55 -15.47
N PRO A 26 33.90 -9.66 -16.17
CA PRO A 26 33.48 -11.00 -15.75
C PRO A 26 34.10 -11.48 -14.43
N ASN A 27 35.18 -10.84 -13.96
CA ASN A 27 35.82 -11.13 -12.67
C ASN A 27 35.22 -10.33 -11.49
N MET A 28 34.24 -9.46 -11.73
CA MET A 28 33.57 -8.68 -10.69
C MET A 28 32.68 -9.61 -9.84
N LYS A 29 32.98 -9.71 -8.54
CA LYS A 29 32.18 -10.48 -7.58
C LYS A 29 31.51 -9.54 -6.59
N PHE A 30 30.22 -9.75 -6.33
CA PHE A 30 29.49 -9.06 -5.28
C PHE A 30 29.37 -9.97 -4.05
N PRO A 31 29.34 -9.40 -2.83
CA PRO A 31 29.18 -10.17 -1.60
C PRO A 31 27.91 -11.04 -1.63
N GLU A 32 28.02 -12.31 -1.23
CA GLU A 32 26.88 -13.25 -1.26
C GLU A 32 25.74 -12.80 -0.34
N ASN A 33 26.06 -12.32 0.85
CA ASN A 33 25.08 -11.78 1.79
C ASN A 33 24.26 -10.62 1.19
N LEU A 34 24.90 -9.75 0.40
CA LEU A 34 24.22 -8.65 -0.27
C LEU A 34 23.24 -9.18 -1.33
N LYS A 35 23.67 -10.15 -2.13
CA LYS A 35 22.80 -10.77 -3.15
C LYS A 35 21.58 -11.46 -2.52
N THR A 36 21.79 -12.18 -1.42
CA THR A 36 20.70 -12.86 -0.70
C THR A 36 19.68 -11.85 -0.19
N ILE A 37 20.14 -10.81 0.53
CA ILE A 37 19.23 -9.77 1.05
C ILE A 37 18.51 -9.06 -0.09
N GLN A 38 19.21 -8.70 -1.16
CA GLN A 38 18.59 -8.04 -2.32
C GLN A 38 17.51 -8.91 -2.96
N PHE A 39 17.80 -10.19 -3.18
CA PHE A 39 16.84 -11.13 -3.74
C PHE A 39 15.62 -11.29 -2.83
N GLU A 40 15.81 -11.54 -1.54
CA GLU A 40 14.73 -11.73 -0.57
C GLU A 40 13.84 -10.49 -0.45
N VAL A 41 14.43 -9.29 -0.39
CA VAL A 41 13.68 -8.04 -0.29
C VAL A 41 12.91 -7.78 -1.58
N ILE A 42 13.52 -7.99 -2.76
CA ILE A 42 12.81 -7.85 -4.05
C ILE A 42 11.65 -8.85 -4.13
N GLN A 43 11.85 -10.11 -3.74
CA GLN A 43 10.79 -11.12 -3.74
C GLN A 43 9.66 -10.74 -2.79
N ASN A 44 9.98 -10.32 -1.56
CA ASN A 44 8.98 -9.92 -0.58
C ASN A 44 8.17 -8.69 -1.04
N LEU A 45 8.84 -7.67 -1.59
CA LEU A 45 8.19 -6.45 -2.07
C LEU A 45 7.48 -6.61 -3.42
N SER A 46 7.87 -7.59 -4.24
CA SER A 46 7.21 -7.91 -5.51
C SER A 46 6.07 -8.92 -5.35
N SER A 47 5.91 -9.52 -4.16
CA SER A 47 4.81 -10.44 -3.86
C SER A 47 3.45 -9.81 -4.16
N THR A 48 2.48 -10.63 -4.58
CA THR A 48 1.13 -10.18 -4.94
C THR A 48 0.38 -9.53 -3.78
N GLN A 49 0.79 -9.85 -2.54
CA GLN A 49 0.22 -9.26 -1.33
C GLN A 49 0.86 -7.91 -0.96
N SER A 50 1.99 -7.55 -1.58
CA SER A 50 2.68 -6.30 -1.25
C SER A 50 2.08 -5.13 -2.03
N PRO A 51 1.70 -4.03 -1.34
CA PRO A 51 1.24 -2.81 -2.00
C PRO A 51 2.23 -2.24 -3.02
N ALA A 52 3.53 -2.41 -2.78
CA ALA A 52 4.59 -1.87 -3.63
C ALA A 52 4.63 -2.52 -5.03
N SER A 53 4.11 -3.75 -5.18
CA SER A 53 4.12 -4.47 -6.45
C SER A 53 3.10 -3.91 -7.45
N THR A 54 2.00 -3.34 -6.96
CA THR A 54 0.87 -2.86 -7.79
C THR A 54 0.75 -1.34 -7.84
N GLN A 55 1.52 -0.63 -7.01
CA GLN A 55 1.56 0.83 -6.97
C GLN A 55 2.30 1.44 -8.16
N THR A 56 1.83 2.60 -8.60
CA THR A 56 2.55 3.47 -9.54
C THR A 56 2.93 4.81 -8.89
N PRO A 57 3.94 5.53 -9.42
CA PRO A 57 4.31 6.86 -8.90
C PRO A 57 3.13 7.83 -8.91
N GLU A 58 2.31 7.81 -9.96
CA GLU A 58 1.16 8.71 -10.12
C GLU A 58 0.09 8.42 -9.06
N GLN A 59 -0.11 7.15 -8.71
CA GLN A 59 -1.02 6.75 -7.65
C GLN A 59 -0.52 7.22 -6.28
N ILE A 60 0.79 7.09 -6.01
CA ILE A 60 1.42 7.56 -4.78
C ILE A 60 1.31 9.08 -4.64
N GLU A 61 1.58 9.83 -5.71
CA GLU A 61 1.40 11.29 -5.70
C GLU A 61 -0.07 11.68 -5.51
N SER A 62 -0.98 11.00 -6.19
CA SER A 62 -2.42 11.24 -6.07
C SER A 62 -2.90 11.01 -4.64
N ILE A 63 -2.54 9.90 -3.99
CA ILE A 63 -2.95 9.65 -2.60
C ILE A 63 -2.34 10.69 -1.65
N LEU A 64 -1.06 11.04 -1.82
CA LEU A 64 -0.42 12.06 -0.99
C LEU A 64 -1.12 13.42 -1.11
N ASN A 65 -1.53 13.80 -2.32
CA ASN A 65 -2.28 15.04 -2.55
C ASN A 65 -3.66 15.01 -1.88
N ASN A 66 -4.38 13.89 -1.98
CA ASN A 66 -5.70 13.75 -1.34
C ASN A 66 -5.60 13.70 0.19
N LEU A 67 -4.51 13.17 0.74
CA LEU A 67 -4.27 13.11 2.18
C LEU A 67 -3.75 14.42 2.78
N LYS A 68 -3.41 15.44 1.97
CA LYS A 68 -2.93 16.75 2.46
C LYS A 68 -3.97 17.48 3.33
N LYS A 69 -5.26 17.27 3.08
CA LYS A 69 -6.35 17.89 3.85
C LYS A 69 -6.47 17.34 5.28
N TYR A 70 -5.89 16.16 5.53
CA TYR A 70 -5.83 15.58 6.85
C TYR A 70 -4.50 15.90 7.50
N ASN A 71 -4.52 16.22 8.79
CA ASN A 71 -3.32 16.54 9.55
C ASN A 71 -2.54 15.27 9.94
N LEU A 72 -2.15 14.48 8.94
CA LEU A 72 -1.36 13.26 9.07
C LEU A 72 0.13 13.59 9.07
N THR A 73 0.89 12.94 9.96
CA THR A 73 2.34 13.04 10.01
C THR A 73 2.98 12.42 8.77
N LYS A 74 4.27 12.73 8.54
CA LYS A 74 5.02 12.11 7.43
C LYS A 74 5.13 10.59 7.60
N SER A 75 5.23 10.11 8.84
CA SER A 75 5.32 8.68 9.16
C SER A 75 4.01 7.96 8.85
N GLU A 76 2.87 8.54 9.24
CA GLU A 76 1.54 7.98 8.97
C GLU A 76 1.26 7.89 7.47
N LYS A 77 1.57 8.95 6.71
CA LYS A 77 1.41 8.94 5.24
C LYS A 77 2.27 7.84 4.60
N LEU A 78 3.49 7.66 5.10
CA LEU A 78 4.39 6.62 4.63
C LEU A 78 3.85 5.22 4.95
N GLN A 79 3.35 5.01 6.18
CA GLN A 79 2.74 3.75 6.59
C GLN A 79 1.48 3.43 5.78
N ILE A 80 0.63 4.42 5.49
CA ILE A 80 -0.53 4.26 4.61
C ILE A 80 -0.12 3.79 3.22
N ILE A 81 0.94 4.36 2.64
CA ILE A 81 1.45 3.94 1.33
C ILE A 81 2.01 2.52 1.38
N ASN A 82 2.78 2.20 2.43
CA ASN A 82 3.47 0.92 2.57
C ASN A 82 2.55 -0.26 2.91
N LEU A 83 1.50 -0.02 3.70
CA LEU A 83 0.59 -1.03 4.22
C LEU A 83 -0.76 -1.06 3.52
N ARG A 84 -1.19 0.07 2.93
CA ARG A 84 -2.46 0.21 2.21
C ARG A 84 -3.66 -0.32 3.03
N PRO A 85 -4.01 0.34 4.16
CA PRO A 85 -5.07 -0.13 5.05
C PRO A 85 -6.41 -0.25 4.30
N GLN A 86 -7.16 -1.32 4.61
CA GLN A 86 -8.39 -1.65 3.89
C GLN A 86 -9.66 -1.40 4.72
N ASN A 87 -9.51 -1.36 6.03
CA ASN A 87 -10.60 -1.16 6.98
C ASN A 87 -10.21 -0.12 8.03
N LEU A 88 -11.20 0.35 8.79
CA LEU A 88 -11.00 1.38 9.82
C LEU A 88 -10.01 0.93 10.90
N VAL A 89 -10.06 -0.34 11.31
CA VAL A 89 -9.17 -0.89 12.35
C VAL A 89 -7.71 -0.80 11.91
N ASP A 90 -7.40 -1.18 10.67
CA ASP A 90 -6.04 -1.06 10.11
C ASP A 90 -5.55 0.39 10.13
N LEU A 91 -6.44 1.34 9.83
CA LEU A 91 -6.11 2.76 9.80
C LEU A 91 -5.93 3.35 11.20
N GLU A 92 -6.75 2.92 12.17
CA GLU A 92 -6.61 3.27 13.59
C GLU A 92 -5.29 2.75 14.19
N LEU A 93 -4.80 1.60 13.72
CA LEU A 93 -3.49 1.07 14.12
C LEU A 93 -2.31 1.84 13.52
N ILE A 94 -2.52 2.59 12.42
CA ILE A 94 -1.49 3.40 11.76
C ILE A 94 -1.43 4.82 12.35
N ILE A 95 -2.58 5.39 12.72
CA ILE A 95 -2.69 6.78 13.19
C ILE A 95 -2.60 6.81 14.71
N GLU A 96 -1.61 7.52 15.26
CA GLU A 96 -1.49 7.72 16.70
C GLU A 96 -2.59 8.65 17.23
N ASP A 97 -3.14 8.34 18.41
CA ASP A 97 -4.24 9.08 19.04
C ASP A 97 -5.41 9.35 18.08
N CYS A 98 -5.78 8.31 17.30
CA CYS A 98 -6.74 8.41 16.20
C CYS A 98 -8.10 8.97 16.65
N GLU A 99 -8.61 8.47 17.79
CA GLU A 99 -9.91 8.86 18.37
C GLU A 99 -9.98 10.34 18.75
N ASP A 100 -8.86 10.92 19.20
CA ASP A 100 -8.78 12.34 19.58
C ASP A 100 -8.60 13.26 18.37
N ARG A 101 -7.95 12.76 17.30
CA ARG A 101 -7.59 13.57 16.12
C ARG A 101 -8.63 13.57 15.01
N PHE A 102 -9.37 12.47 14.85
CA PHE A 102 -10.26 12.28 13.71
C PHE A 102 -11.60 11.71 14.11
N LYS A 103 -12.66 12.26 13.51
CA LYS A 103 -14.00 11.66 13.58
C LYS A 103 -14.06 10.43 12.68
N ILE A 104 -14.90 9.47 13.06
CA ILE A 104 -15.09 8.23 12.30
C ILE A 104 -15.46 8.47 10.82
N ASP A 105 -16.22 9.52 10.51
CA ASP A 105 -16.59 9.84 9.13
C ASP A 105 -15.38 10.30 8.29
N ALA A 106 -14.42 10.99 8.90
CA ALA A 106 -13.18 11.37 8.23
C ALA A 106 -12.32 10.13 7.95
N LEU A 107 -12.26 9.18 8.89
CA LEU A 107 -11.55 7.91 8.71
C LEU A 107 -12.18 7.06 7.61
N ARG A 108 -13.52 7.01 7.54
CA ARG A 108 -14.25 6.34 6.44
C ARG A 108 -13.92 6.98 5.10
N GLU A 109 -13.85 8.30 5.04
CA GLU A 109 -13.46 9.01 3.83
C GLU A 109 -12.01 8.69 3.44
N MET A 110 -11.07 8.64 4.40
CA MET A 110 -9.69 8.25 4.14
C MET A 110 -9.60 6.84 3.56
N ILE A 111 -10.28 5.85 4.15
CA ILE A 111 -10.32 4.48 3.62
C ILE A 111 -10.86 4.46 2.19
N TYR A 112 -11.93 5.20 1.91
CA TYR A 112 -12.46 5.32 0.56
C TYR A 112 -11.44 5.92 -0.42
N ILE A 113 -10.74 6.98 -0.03
CA ILE A 113 -9.69 7.60 -0.87
C ILE A 113 -8.55 6.61 -1.10
N ILE A 114 -8.10 5.89 -0.06
CA ILE A 114 -7.04 4.88 -0.17
C ILE A 114 -7.44 3.78 -1.14
N GLY A 115 -8.64 3.23 -1.00
CA GLY A 115 -9.14 2.18 -1.89
C GLY A 115 -9.30 2.63 -3.35
N THR A 116 -9.68 3.88 -3.58
CA THR A 116 -9.86 4.42 -4.95
C THR A 116 -8.55 4.86 -5.60
N LYS A 117 -7.58 5.36 -4.83
CA LYS A 117 -6.29 5.84 -5.36
C LYS A 117 -5.20 4.78 -5.38
N LEU A 118 -5.29 3.77 -4.52
CA LEU A 118 -4.39 2.62 -4.45
C LEU A 118 -5.16 1.31 -4.72
N PRO A 119 -5.71 1.13 -5.93
CA PRO A 119 -6.54 -0.04 -6.24
C PRO A 119 -5.75 -1.34 -6.11
N ILE A 120 -6.38 -2.36 -5.54
CA ILE A 120 -5.84 -3.72 -5.52
C ILE A 120 -6.41 -4.45 -6.76
N PRO A 121 -5.59 -5.12 -7.58
CA PRO A 121 -6.09 -5.92 -8.70
C PRO A 121 -7.12 -6.95 -8.21
N GLY A 122 -8.26 -7.05 -8.90
CA GLY A 122 -9.38 -7.95 -8.53
C GLY A 122 -10.29 -7.42 -7.42
N LYS A 123 -10.07 -6.20 -6.94
CA LYS A 123 -10.78 -5.63 -5.78
C LYS A 123 -11.43 -4.29 -6.13
N VAL A 124 -12.77 -4.25 -6.15
CA VAL A 124 -13.56 -3.04 -6.46
C VAL A 124 -13.97 -2.31 -5.18
N VAL A 125 -13.85 -0.98 -5.18
CA VAL A 125 -14.21 -0.13 -4.03
C VAL A 125 -15.52 0.58 -4.29
N HIS A 126 -16.55 0.24 -3.52
CA HIS A 126 -17.88 0.86 -3.59
C HIS A 126 -18.05 1.91 -2.48
N ARG A 127 -18.54 3.09 -2.85
CA ARG A 127 -19.02 4.09 -1.88
C ARG A 127 -20.43 3.71 -1.48
N LEU A 128 -20.67 3.48 -0.19
CA LEU A 128 -22.05 3.35 0.31
C LEU A 128 -22.67 4.75 0.34
N GLU A 129 -23.68 4.99 -0.50
CA GLU A 129 -24.58 6.12 -0.34
C GLU A 129 -25.64 5.74 0.71
N SER A 130 -25.85 6.62 1.68
CA SER A 130 -26.79 6.42 2.77
C SER A 130 -28.20 6.16 2.24
N GLY A 131 -28.78 4.99 2.55
CA GLY A 131 -30.24 4.83 2.57
C GLY A 131 -30.82 3.56 1.94
N GLN A 132 -30.81 2.45 2.67
CA GLN A 132 -31.99 1.70 3.10
C GLN A 132 -31.55 0.40 3.79
N GLU A 133 -31.95 0.25 5.04
CA GLU A 133 -31.93 -1.01 5.76
C GLU A 133 -33.00 -1.92 5.17
N ASN A 134 -32.58 -3.05 4.60
CA ASN A 134 -33.36 -4.28 4.72
C ASN A 134 -32.44 -5.28 5.42
N LEU A 135 -32.78 -5.53 6.70
CA LEU A 135 -32.32 -6.67 7.47
C LEU A 135 -33.28 -7.80 7.08
N ASP A 136 -32.79 -8.82 6.39
CA ASP A 136 -33.27 -10.19 6.54
C ASP A 136 -32.23 -11.17 5.94
N ASP A 137 -31.81 -12.07 6.83
CA ASP A 137 -31.11 -13.34 6.70
C ASP A 137 -29.66 -13.43 6.19
N ASP A 138 -28.81 -13.88 7.14
CA ASP A 138 -27.45 -14.43 7.08
C ASP A 138 -26.23 -13.47 7.15
N GLU A 139 -25.75 -13.28 8.38
CA GLU A 139 -24.35 -13.01 8.81
C GLU A 139 -23.45 -12.08 7.97
N THR A 140 -23.88 -10.85 7.64
CA THR A 140 -22.94 -9.83 7.12
C THR A 140 -23.12 -8.45 7.75
N MET A 141 -22.24 -8.13 8.71
CA MET A 141 -22.01 -6.76 9.15
C MET A 141 -21.49 -5.90 7.98
N LYS A 142 -22.16 -4.77 7.75
CA LYS A 142 -21.87 -3.75 6.73
C LYS A 142 -20.41 -3.25 6.78
N PHE A 143 -19.50 -3.92 6.07
CA PHE A 143 -18.18 -3.39 5.73
C PHE A 143 -17.83 -3.76 4.29
N ILE A 144 -17.10 -2.88 3.63
CA ILE A 144 -16.69 -2.90 2.23
C ILE A 144 -16.26 -4.33 1.81
N HIS A 145 -17.12 -5.08 1.12
CA HIS A 145 -16.83 -6.46 0.71
C HIS A 145 -16.17 -6.47 -0.68
N TYR A 146 -15.06 -7.18 -0.80
CA TYR A 146 -14.42 -7.50 -2.07
C TYR A 146 -14.93 -8.87 -2.56
N PRO A 147 -15.50 -9.00 -3.76
CA PRO A 147 -15.89 -10.30 -4.27
C PRO A 147 -14.63 -11.12 -4.57
N MET A 148 -14.53 -12.31 -3.99
CA MET A 148 -13.60 -13.35 -4.45
C MET A 148 -14.25 -14.00 -5.66
N GLU A 149 -13.61 -13.91 -6.83
CA GLU A 149 -14.05 -14.60 -8.05
C GLU A 149 -14.12 -16.12 -7.80
N GLN A 150 -15.22 -16.73 -8.26
CA GLN A 150 -15.45 -18.19 -8.24
C GLN A 150 -14.55 -18.92 -9.23
#